data_AF-A0A258TRR0-F1
#
_entry.id   AF-A0A258TRR0-F1
#
_cell.length_a   1.000
_cell.length_b   1.000
_cell.length_c   1.000
_cell.angle_alpha   90.00
_cell.angle_beta   90.00
_cell.angle_gamma   90.00
#
_symmetry.space_group_name_H-M   'P 1'
#
loop_
_entity.id
_entity.type
_entity.pdbx_description
1 polymer ?
#
loop_
_entity_poly.entity_id
_entity_poly.type
_entity_poly.pdbx_seq_one_letter_code
_entity_poly.pdbx_strand_id
1 'polypeptide(L)'
;AYASMRDLKIQIQRDDMQRGLEDNIKLGRGGIREVEFVAQVFQLIRGGQDTDLQIKPTLKVLELLAQKRMLPQETVQQLTDGYIFLRNVEHRLMYIDDQQTQDLPKSDASKQRLVDMMNLQTWGEFLAQLNHHRAIIQAHFDVTFSGGEHQEFEQEIAIWQGTIEQASALEYLETLGYNDATETYQRLQTLHTSSRYQQLPEQSKFRFDKLMPLVIHQSAQTEFPDIALLRSIILLESICRRASYLALLAEFPDSLQLVIKLCGASPWLAQYLTAHPILLDELLDTQSLYTPPDFVAMQAELIKKMEGLNGDVEAQMDTMRHFKHAAVLRFAAQDIGGLLALEQLSDYLSVLAELILQVSLQVIWPTLKFKHQDFPQFAIIGYGKLGGKELGYVSDLDIIFLYDDDHPDAADN
;
A
#
# COMPACT_ATOMS: atom_id res chain seq x y z
N ALA A 1 -5.47 -2.74 7.31
CA ALA A 1 -6.72 -2.87 8.11
C ALA A 1 -7.94 -3.17 7.23
N TYR A 2 -8.24 -2.35 6.21
CA TYR A 2 -9.41 -2.55 5.33
C TYR A 2 -9.49 -3.93 4.66
N ALA A 3 -8.37 -4.47 4.17
CA ALA A 3 -8.33 -5.79 3.55
C ALA A 3 -8.77 -6.93 4.51
N SER A 4 -8.22 -6.96 5.73
CA SER A 4 -8.57 -7.96 6.75
C SER A 4 -10.03 -7.86 7.22
N MET A 5 -10.64 -6.67 7.14
CA MET A 5 -12.06 -6.47 7.49
C MET A 5 -13.00 -6.93 6.36
N ARG A 6 -12.56 -6.85 5.10
CA ARG A 6 -13.29 -7.42 3.94
C ARG A 6 -13.22 -8.95 3.93
N ASP A 7 -12.08 -9.54 4.27
CA ASP A 7 -11.96 -11.00 4.42
C ASP A 7 -12.91 -11.51 5.52
N LEU A 8 -13.07 -10.74 6.61
CA LEU A 8 -14.05 -11.04 7.66
C LEU A 8 -15.50 -10.93 7.15
N LYS A 9 -15.83 -9.93 6.31
CA LYS A 9 -17.14 -9.83 5.65
C LYS A 9 -17.42 -11.05 4.77
N ILE A 10 -16.47 -11.45 3.92
CA ILE A 10 -16.61 -12.60 3.02
C ILE A 10 -16.78 -13.88 3.84
N GLN A 11 -16.03 -14.03 4.94
CA GLN A 11 -16.16 -15.16 5.85
C GLN A 11 -17.55 -15.19 6.52
N ILE A 12 -18.05 -14.05 7.03
CA ILE A 12 -19.39 -13.93 7.62
C ILE A 12 -20.47 -14.30 6.59
N GLN A 13 -20.42 -13.71 5.39
CA GLN A 13 -21.42 -13.96 4.34
C GLN A 13 -21.41 -15.42 3.84
N ARG A 14 -20.23 -16.06 3.75
CA ARG A 14 -20.12 -17.48 3.40
C ARG A 14 -20.65 -18.40 4.52
N ASP A 15 -20.32 -18.10 5.77
CA ASP A 15 -20.80 -18.85 6.93
C ASP A 15 -22.33 -18.79 7.03
N ASP A 16 -22.94 -17.63 6.74
CA ASP A 16 -24.39 -17.43 6.81
C ASP A 16 -25.15 -18.18 5.70
N MET A 17 -24.64 -18.13 4.46
CA MET A 17 -25.23 -18.86 3.33
C MET A 17 -25.13 -20.39 3.49
N GLN A 18 -24.03 -20.91 4.03
CA GLN A 18 -23.84 -22.36 4.20
C GLN A 18 -24.66 -22.95 5.35
N ARG A 19 -25.01 -22.14 6.36
CA ARG A 19 -25.68 -22.60 7.59
C ARG A 19 -27.19 -22.38 7.62
N GLY A 20 -27.77 -21.71 6.62
CA GLY A 20 -29.22 -21.48 6.57
C GLY A 20 -29.74 -20.64 7.75
N LEU A 21 -28.99 -19.61 8.15
CA LEU A 21 -29.24 -18.79 9.35
C LEU A 21 -30.30 -17.70 9.17
N GLU A 22 -31.23 -17.85 8.21
CA GLU A 22 -32.25 -16.83 7.91
C GLU A 22 -33.15 -16.52 9.12
N ASP A 23 -33.43 -17.53 9.94
CA ASP A 23 -34.22 -17.41 11.16
C ASP A 23 -33.39 -16.90 12.36
N ASN A 24 -32.09 -16.67 12.22
CA ASN A 24 -31.26 -16.16 13.31
C ASN A 24 -31.19 -14.63 13.27
N ILE A 25 -31.66 -13.94 14.31
CA ILE A 25 -31.74 -12.47 14.34
C ILE A 25 -30.38 -11.78 14.53
N LYS A 26 -29.36 -12.51 15.02
CA LYS A 26 -28.03 -11.97 15.24
C LYS A 26 -27.08 -12.23 14.07
N LEU A 27 -27.11 -13.46 13.56
CA LEU A 27 -26.20 -13.98 12.56
C LEU A 27 -26.78 -13.93 11.15
N GLY A 28 -28.11 -13.97 11.01
CA GLY A 28 -28.73 -13.87 9.69
C GLY A 28 -28.46 -12.51 9.04
N ARG A 29 -28.61 -12.47 7.71
CA ARG A 29 -28.45 -11.26 6.89
C ARG A 29 -29.26 -10.08 7.43
N GLY A 30 -28.64 -8.91 7.50
CA GLY A 30 -29.23 -7.72 8.11
C GLY A 30 -29.37 -7.80 9.63
N GLY A 31 -28.65 -8.71 10.29
CA GLY A 31 -28.78 -9.01 11.72
C GLY A 31 -28.00 -8.05 12.64
N ILE A 32 -28.10 -8.29 13.95
CA ILE A 32 -27.47 -7.48 15.00
C ILE A 32 -25.95 -7.34 14.76
N ARG A 33 -25.30 -8.44 14.34
CA ARG A 33 -23.86 -8.48 14.10
C ARG A 33 -23.43 -7.49 13.02
N GLU A 34 -24.21 -7.33 11.95
CA GLU A 34 -23.86 -6.44 10.84
C GLU A 34 -23.82 -4.98 11.29
N VAL A 35 -24.77 -4.54 12.13
CA VAL A 35 -24.75 -3.19 12.71
C VAL A 35 -23.51 -2.98 13.60
N GLU A 36 -23.21 -3.96 14.46
CA GLU A 36 -22.01 -3.90 15.32
C GLU A 36 -20.74 -3.80 14.50
N PHE A 37 -20.70 -4.53 13.38
CA PHE A 37 -19.56 -4.55 12.49
C PHE A 37 -19.37 -3.21 11.78
N VAL A 38 -20.45 -2.59 11.27
CA VAL A 38 -20.39 -1.23 10.71
C VAL A 38 -19.76 -0.25 11.70
N ALA A 39 -20.24 -0.24 12.95
CA ALA A 39 -19.68 0.64 13.98
C ALA A 39 -18.19 0.34 14.25
N GLN A 40 -17.84 -0.93 14.47
CA GLN A 40 -16.48 -1.36 14.82
C GLN A 40 -15.46 -1.07 13.72
N VAL A 41 -15.85 -1.15 12.44
CA VAL A 41 -14.95 -0.86 11.33
C VAL A 41 -14.46 0.58 11.38
N PHE A 42 -15.33 1.55 11.64
CA PHE A 42 -14.89 2.94 11.81
C PHE A 42 -13.99 3.12 13.04
N GLN A 43 -14.25 2.39 14.14
CA GLN A 43 -13.37 2.40 15.31
C GLN A 43 -11.99 1.82 14.99
N LEU A 44 -11.90 0.77 14.18
CA LEU A 44 -10.62 0.18 13.77
C LEU A 44 -9.85 1.09 12.81
N ILE A 45 -10.54 1.81 11.91
CA ILE A 45 -9.91 2.69 10.93
C ILE A 45 -9.43 4.00 11.57
N ARG A 46 -10.28 4.61 12.41
CA ARG A 46 -10.08 5.97 12.92
C ARG A 46 -9.73 6.02 14.40
N GLY A 47 -10.01 4.98 15.17
CA GLY A 47 -9.80 4.97 16.62
C GLY A 47 -8.34 5.13 17.05
N GLY A 48 -7.37 4.84 16.18
CA GLY A 48 -5.95 5.12 16.45
C GLY A 48 -5.60 6.62 16.45
N GLN A 49 -6.36 7.43 15.71
CA GLN A 49 -6.16 8.89 15.59
C GLN A 49 -7.23 9.69 16.33
N ASP A 50 -8.40 9.10 16.57
CA ASP A 50 -9.55 9.71 17.23
C ASP A 50 -9.98 8.87 18.44
N THR A 51 -9.55 9.28 19.63
CA THR A 51 -9.79 8.55 20.88
C THR A 51 -11.26 8.50 21.28
N ASP A 52 -12.10 9.42 20.79
CA ASP A 52 -13.54 9.42 21.09
C ASP A 52 -14.22 8.15 20.55
N LEU A 53 -13.68 7.58 19.47
CA LEU A 53 -14.17 6.34 18.87
C LEU A 53 -13.70 5.09 19.61
N GLN A 54 -12.99 5.17 20.74
CA GLN A 54 -12.53 4.00 21.51
C GLN A 54 -13.54 3.51 22.57
N ILE A 55 -14.81 3.91 22.47
CA ILE A 55 -15.87 3.50 23.39
C ILE A 55 -16.52 2.18 22.99
N LYS A 56 -17.06 1.43 23.96
CA LYS A 56 -17.68 0.11 23.71
C LYS A 56 -19.13 0.13 23.19
N PRO A 57 -20.04 1.03 23.63
CA PRO A 57 -21.46 0.90 23.29
C PRO A 57 -21.75 1.24 21.81
N THR A 58 -22.23 0.26 21.03
CA THR A 58 -22.51 0.39 19.58
C THR A 58 -23.36 1.62 19.24
N LEU A 59 -24.46 1.86 19.95
CA LEU A 59 -25.33 3.01 19.70
C LEU A 59 -24.62 4.36 19.93
N LYS A 60 -23.74 4.46 20.93
CA LYS A 60 -22.94 5.67 21.16
C LYS A 60 -21.88 5.84 20.08
N VAL A 61 -21.32 4.76 19.57
CA VAL A 61 -20.39 4.81 18.43
C VAL A 61 -21.11 5.35 17.20
N LEU A 62 -22.28 4.81 16.85
CA LEU A 62 -23.08 5.29 15.71
C LEU A 62 -23.42 6.79 15.85
N GLU A 63 -23.79 7.24 17.06
CA GLU A 63 -24.02 8.66 17.35
C GLU A 63 -22.77 9.52 17.07
N LEU A 64 -21.60 9.09 17.53
CA LEU A 64 -20.33 9.78 17.25
C LEU A 64 -20.00 9.80 15.76
N LEU A 65 -20.30 8.73 15.01
CA LEU A 65 -20.08 8.68 13.57
C LEU A 65 -20.95 9.72 12.83
N ALA A 66 -22.18 9.95 13.26
CA ALA A 66 -23.01 11.03 12.73
C ALA A 66 -22.46 12.42 13.12
N GLN A 67 -22.14 12.63 14.40
CA GLN A 67 -21.63 13.92 14.90
C GLN A 67 -20.33 14.33 14.18
N LYS A 68 -19.45 13.37 13.90
CA LYS A 68 -18.18 13.57 13.19
C LYS A 68 -18.32 13.49 11.65
N ARG A 69 -19.55 13.41 11.12
CA ARG A 69 -19.88 13.35 9.68
C ARG A 69 -19.18 12.20 8.93
N MET A 70 -18.90 11.10 9.62
CA MET A 70 -18.33 9.89 9.03
C MET A 70 -19.40 9.01 8.39
N LEU A 71 -20.63 9.12 8.87
CA LEU A 71 -21.82 8.55 8.25
C LEU A 71 -22.94 9.61 8.15
N PRO A 72 -23.80 9.54 7.12
CA PRO A 72 -24.99 10.38 7.06
C PRO A 72 -25.89 10.17 8.28
N GLN A 73 -26.51 11.25 8.77
CA GLN A 73 -27.40 11.19 9.93
C GLN A 73 -28.58 10.24 9.69
N GLU A 74 -29.10 10.19 8.46
CA GLU A 74 -30.16 9.26 8.05
C GLU A 74 -29.71 7.79 8.16
N THR A 75 -28.51 7.46 7.69
CA THR A 75 -27.92 6.11 7.83
C THR A 75 -27.80 5.70 9.29
N VAL A 76 -27.29 6.60 10.14
CA VAL A 76 -27.14 6.33 11.57
C VAL A 76 -28.49 6.12 12.27
N GLN A 77 -29.50 6.90 11.90
CA GLN A 77 -30.86 6.74 12.42
C GLN A 77 -31.43 5.36 12.03
N GLN A 78 -31.34 5.01 10.74
CA GLN A 78 -31.84 3.74 10.21
C GLN A 78 -31.15 2.51 10.83
N LEU A 79 -29.82 2.57 11.02
CA LEU A 79 -29.05 1.53 11.71
C LEU A 79 -29.42 1.44 13.20
N THR A 80 -29.63 2.58 13.86
CA THR A 80 -30.04 2.65 15.27
C THR A 80 -31.41 2.03 15.48
N ASP A 81 -32.39 2.39 14.65
CA ASP A 81 -33.75 1.86 14.73
C ASP A 81 -33.77 0.34 14.50
N GLY A 82 -33.05 -0.13 13.49
CA GLY A 82 -32.88 -1.56 13.23
C GLY A 82 -32.20 -2.31 14.38
N TYR A 83 -31.14 -1.74 14.96
CA TYR A 83 -30.45 -2.33 16.10
C TYR A 83 -31.35 -2.46 17.32
N ILE A 84 -32.08 -1.40 17.67
CA ILE A 84 -33.01 -1.39 18.80
C ILE A 84 -34.12 -2.41 18.58
N PHE A 85 -34.69 -2.46 17.37
CA PHE A 85 -35.71 -3.46 17.02
C PHE A 85 -35.17 -4.89 17.20
N LEU A 86 -34.02 -5.22 16.62
CA LEU A 86 -33.46 -6.57 16.69
C LEU A 86 -33.07 -6.96 18.11
N ARG A 87 -32.50 -6.05 18.92
CA ARG A 87 -32.20 -6.31 20.34
C ARG A 87 -33.47 -6.50 21.17
N ASN A 88 -34.54 -5.78 20.86
CA ASN A 88 -35.84 -5.96 21.49
C ASN A 88 -36.44 -7.34 21.18
N VAL A 89 -36.27 -7.83 19.95
CA VAL A 89 -36.65 -9.20 19.56
C VAL A 89 -35.77 -10.22 20.30
N GLU A 90 -34.44 -10.04 20.31
CA GLU A 90 -33.51 -10.94 21.00
C GLU A 90 -33.87 -11.12 22.47
N HIS A 91 -34.04 -10.02 23.19
CA HIS A 91 -34.37 -10.09 24.61
C HIS A 91 -35.71 -10.80 24.85
N ARG A 92 -36.73 -10.58 23.99
CA ARG A 92 -38.03 -11.26 24.11
C ARG A 92 -37.94 -12.74 23.80
N LEU A 93 -37.16 -13.14 22.79
CA LEU A 93 -36.89 -14.55 22.50
C LEU A 93 -36.27 -15.25 23.72
N MET A 94 -35.32 -14.58 24.38
CA MET A 94 -34.69 -15.11 25.59
C MET A 94 -35.68 -15.28 26.74
N TYR A 95 -36.66 -14.39 26.89
CA TYR A 95 -37.68 -14.48 27.95
C TYR A 95 -38.71 -15.60 27.75
N ILE A 96 -38.94 -16.10 26.52
CA ILE A 96 -40.00 -17.09 26.27
C ILE A 96 -39.72 -18.40 27.02
N ASP A 97 -38.47 -18.86 26.96
CA ASP A 97 -38.03 -20.14 27.52
C ASP A 97 -36.88 -20.01 28.53
N ASP A 98 -36.54 -18.78 28.96
CA ASP A 98 -35.40 -18.44 29.82
C ASP A 98 -34.07 -19.03 29.29
N GLN A 99 -33.87 -18.92 27.98
CA GLN A 99 -32.73 -19.50 27.27
C GLN A 99 -32.01 -18.45 26.44
N GLN A 100 -30.69 -18.61 26.32
CA GLN A 100 -29.89 -17.80 25.42
C GLN A 100 -30.09 -18.26 23.97
N THR A 101 -31.19 -17.82 23.35
CA THR A 101 -31.54 -18.13 21.95
C THR A 101 -31.57 -16.86 21.09
N GLN A 102 -31.18 -17.03 19.82
CA GLN A 102 -31.19 -16.00 18.78
C GLN A 102 -31.99 -16.44 17.54
N ASP A 103 -32.65 -17.60 17.61
CA ASP A 103 -33.44 -18.15 16.51
C ASP A 103 -34.91 -17.82 16.70
N LEU A 104 -35.60 -17.52 15.60
CA LEU A 104 -37.03 -17.28 15.61
C LEU A 104 -37.81 -18.54 16.08
N PRO A 105 -38.93 -18.36 16.78
CA PRO A 105 -39.70 -19.46 17.33
C PRO A 105 -40.36 -20.30 16.23
N LYS A 106 -40.30 -21.62 16.39
CA LYS A 106 -40.90 -22.57 15.44
C LYS A 106 -42.36 -22.88 15.75
N SER A 107 -42.74 -22.93 17.03
CA SER A 107 -44.10 -23.25 17.47
C SER A 107 -45.02 -22.03 17.35
N ASP A 108 -46.29 -22.26 17.00
CA ASP A 108 -47.27 -21.17 16.84
C ASP A 108 -47.57 -20.48 18.16
N ALA A 109 -47.51 -21.20 19.29
CA ALA A 109 -47.65 -20.62 20.62
C ALA A 109 -46.54 -19.62 20.94
N SER A 110 -45.27 -19.96 20.64
CA SER A 110 -44.14 -19.06 20.90
C SER A 110 -44.10 -17.89 19.91
N LYS A 111 -44.53 -18.09 18.65
CA LYS A 111 -44.75 -17.00 17.69
C LYS A 111 -45.77 -15.99 18.19
N GLN A 112 -46.93 -16.47 18.70
CA GLN A 112 -47.97 -15.57 19.22
C GLN A 112 -47.47 -14.78 20.43
N ARG A 113 -46.75 -15.42 21.37
CA ARG A 113 -46.15 -14.71 22.51
C ARG A 113 -45.19 -13.62 22.08
N LEU A 114 -44.37 -13.87 21.06
CA LEU A 114 -43.45 -12.86 20.53
C LEU A 114 -44.20 -11.68 19.91
N VAL A 115 -45.24 -11.96 19.12
CA VAL A 115 -46.12 -10.94 18.52
C VAL A 115 -46.76 -10.07 19.59
N ASP A 116 -47.32 -10.68 20.63
CA ASP A 116 -47.95 -9.97 21.75
C ASP A 116 -46.93 -9.09 22.50
N MET A 117 -45.74 -9.63 22.81
CA MET A 117 -44.67 -8.87 23.49
C MET A 117 -44.10 -7.73 22.64
N MET A 118 -44.15 -7.86 21.31
CA MET A 118 -43.77 -6.81 20.35
C MET A 118 -44.90 -5.81 20.10
N ASN A 119 -46.08 -6.00 20.69
CA ASN A 119 -47.29 -5.19 20.47
C ASN A 119 -47.75 -5.17 19.00
N LEU A 120 -47.65 -6.30 18.32
CA LEU A 120 -48.10 -6.48 16.93
C LEU A 120 -49.36 -7.33 16.85
N GLN A 121 -50.07 -7.30 15.72
CA GLN A 121 -51.34 -8.03 15.58
C GLN A 121 -51.16 -9.45 15.04
N THR A 122 -50.18 -9.64 14.15
CA THR A 122 -49.99 -10.92 13.47
C THR A 122 -48.51 -11.28 13.30
N TRP A 123 -48.23 -12.57 13.16
CA TRP A 123 -46.89 -13.04 12.78
C TRP A 123 -46.42 -12.49 11.43
N GLY A 124 -47.36 -12.30 10.48
CA GLY A 124 -47.06 -11.70 9.18
C GLY A 124 -46.59 -10.25 9.30
N GLU A 125 -47.22 -9.47 10.16
CA GLU A 125 -46.81 -8.09 10.46
C GLU A 125 -45.43 -8.03 11.12
N PHE A 126 -45.17 -8.94 12.06
CA PHE A 126 -43.85 -9.09 12.67
C PHE A 126 -42.76 -9.39 11.63
N LEU A 127 -42.98 -10.37 10.75
CA LEU A 127 -42.02 -10.71 9.71
C LEU A 127 -41.81 -9.56 8.72
N ALA A 128 -42.87 -8.81 8.39
CA ALA A 128 -42.75 -7.65 7.51
C ALA A 128 -41.84 -6.56 8.13
N GLN A 129 -42.02 -6.23 9.42
CA GLN A 129 -41.17 -5.27 10.11
C GLN A 129 -39.74 -5.77 10.28
N LEU A 130 -39.56 -7.05 10.64
CA LEU A 130 -38.23 -7.68 10.74
C LEU A 130 -37.47 -7.60 9.42
N ASN A 131 -38.12 -7.99 8.32
CA ASN A 131 -37.50 -8.01 7.00
C ASN A 131 -37.23 -6.58 6.48
N HIS A 132 -38.08 -5.61 6.83
CA HIS A 132 -37.84 -4.21 6.51
C HIS A 132 -36.55 -3.69 7.18
N HIS A 133 -36.38 -3.90 8.49
CA HIS A 133 -35.17 -3.51 9.18
C HIS A 133 -33.93 -4.27 8.68
N ARG A 134 -34.04 -5.59 8.46
CA ARG A 134 -32.93 -6.39 7.91
C ARG A 134 -32.50 -5.92 6.53
N ALA A 135 -33.44 -5.60 5.64
CA ALA A 135 -33.12 -5.10 4.30
C ALA A 135 -32.39 -3.76 4.34
N ILE A 136 -32.80 -2.84 5.22
CA ILE A 136 -32.14 -1.55 5.41
C ILE A 136 -30.73 -1.73 5.99
N ILE A 137 -30.58 -2.55 7.03
CA ILE A 137 -29.27 -2.85 7.63
C ILE A 137 -28.34 -3.46 6.57
N GLN A 138 -28.84 -4.46 5.83
CA GLN A 138 -28.09 -5.12 4.77
C GLN A 138 -27.64 -4.12 3.70
N ALA A 139 -28.51 -3.19 3.27
CA ALA A 139 -28.16 -2.18 2.28
C ALA A 139 -27.03 -1.25 2.78
N HIS A 140 -27.10 -0.78 4.03
CA HIS A 140 -26.03 0.05 4.62
C HIS A 140 -24.75 -0.72 4.88
N PHE A 141 -24.86 -1.97 5.31
CA PHE A 141 -23.73 -2.88 5.45
C PHE A 141 -23.06 -3.04 4.09
N ASP A 142 -23.82 -3.38 3.06
CA ASP A 142 -23.29 -3.52 1.71
C ASP A 142 -22.60 -2.24 1.27
N VAL A 143 -23.23 -1.06 1.36
CA VAL A 143 -22.60 0.25 1.02
C VAL A 143 -21.31 0.52 1.80
N THR A 144 -21.32 0.28 3.11
CA THR A 144 -20.14 0.52 3.98
C THR A 144 -18.95 -0.34 3.54
N PHE A 145 -19.23 -1.54 3.03
CA PHE A 145 -18.22 -2.51 2.62
C PHE A 145 -18.02 -2.61 1.10
N SER A 146 -18.89 -2.00 0.30
CA SER A 146 -18.85 -1.96 -1.17
C SER A 146 -18.24 -0.68 -1.71
N GLY A 147 -17.77 0.22 -0.84
CA GLY A 147 -16.93 1.38 -1.17
C GLY A 147 -15.54 1.00 -1.71
N GLY A 148 -15.49 0.10 -2.69
CA GLY A 148 -14.31 -0.36 -3.41
C GLY A 148 -14.42 -1.78 -3.95
N GLU A 149 -15.61 -2.21 -4.42
CA GLU A 149 -15.77 -3.48 -5.11
C GLU A 149 -16.54 -3.31 -6.45
N HIS A 150 -15.81 -3.61 -7.54
CA HIS A 150 -16.27 -4.41 -8.67
C HIS A 150 -16.97 -3.74 -9.87
N GLN A 151 -16.33 -2.70 -10.40
CA GLN A 151 -16.28 -2.49 -11.86
C GLN A 151 -14.88 -2.13 -12.36
N GLU A 152 -14.04 -1.56 -11.49
CA GLU A 152 -12.64 -1.33 -11.83
C GLU A 152 -11.88 -2.66 -11.88
N PHE A 153 -11.46 -3.02 -13.09
CA PHE A 153 -10.51 -4.09 -13.43
C PHE A 153 -11.02 -5.55 -13.48
N GLU A 154 -12.32 -5.80 -13.67
CA GLU A 154 -12.88 -7.18 -13.75
C GLU A 154 -12.16 -8.05 -14.80
N GLN A 155 -11.91 -7.48 -15.98
CA GLN A 155 -11.25 -8.17 -17.08
C GLN A 155 -9.77 -8.44 -16.77
N GLU A 156 -9.05 -7.46 -16.21
CA GLU A 156 -7.65 -7.61 -15.81
C GLU A 156 -7.49 -8.64 -14.69
N ILE A 157 -8.45 -8.72 -13.75
CA ILE A 157 -8.51 -9.78 -12.74
C ILE A 157 -8.66 -11.15 -13.41
N ALA A 158 -9.61 -11.29 -14.34
CA ALA A 158 -9.85 -12.54 -15.03
C ALA A 158 -8.66 -12.98 -15.90
N ILE A 159 -7.99 -12.02 -16.55
CA ILE A 159 -6.74 -12.22 -17.29
C ILE A 159 -5.64 -12.73 -16.35
N TRP A 160 -5.41 -12.05 -15.23
CA TRP A 160 -4.38 -12.44 -14.26
C TRP A 160 -4.61 -13.85 -13.70
N GLN A 161 -5.85 -14.15 -13.31
CA GLN A 161 -6.22 -15.46 -12.74
C GLN A 161 -6.30 -16.59 -13.78
N GLY A 162 -6.31 -16.25 -15.07
CA GLY A 162 -6.46 -17.21 -16.16
C GLY A 162 -7.86 -17.83 -16.25
N THR A 163 -8.89 -17.10 -15.81
CA THR A 163 -10.30 -17.57 -15.80
C THR A 163 -11.08 -17.15 -17.05
N ILE A 164 -10.54 -16.22 -17.83
CA ILE A 164 -11.09 -15.76 -19.10
C ILE A 164 -10.62 -16.63 -20.27
N GLU A 165 -11.46 -16.78 -21.30
CA GLU A 165 -11.05 -17.40 -22.56
C GLU A 165 -9.93 -16.59 -23.23
N GLN A 166 -8.93 -17.29 -23.77
CA GLN A 166 -7.77 -16.64 -24.39
C GLN A 166 -8.16 -15.65 -25.49
N ALA A 167 -9.12 -15.99 -26.36
CA ALA A 167 -9.54 -15.09 -27.44
C ALA A 167 -10.07 -13.74 -26.90
N SER A 168 -10.93 -13.78 -25.88
CA SER A 168 -11.47 -12.58 -25.23
C SER A 168 -10.40 -11.80 -24.46
N ALA A 169 -9.43 -12.48 -23.86
CA ALA A 169 -8.30 -11.83 -23.19
C ALA A 169 -7.44 -11.02 -24.17
N LEU A 170 -7.15 -11.59 -25.34
CA LEU A 170 -6.36 -10.91 -26.37
C LEU A 170 -7.08 -9.67 -26.90
N GLU A 171 -8.36 -9.80 -27.26
CA GLU A 171 -9.20 -8.68 -27.72
C GLU A 171 -9.26 -7.56 -26.66
N TYR A 172 -9.38 -7.92 -25.39
CA TYR A 172 -9.39 -6.95 -24.31
C TYR A 172 -8.04 -6.25 -24.14
N LEU A 173 -6.92 -6.98 -24.16
CA LEU A 173 -5.58 -6.38 -24.05
C LEU A 173 -5.27 -5.43 -25.20
N GLU A 174 -5.67 -5.78 -26.43
CA GLU A 174 -5.59 -4.88 -27.60
C GLU A 174 -6.42 -3.61 -27.39
N THR A 175 -7.65 -3.76 -26.90
CA THR A 175 -8.55 -2.64 -26.60
C THR A 175 -7.99 -1.74 -25.49
N LEU A 176 -7.29 -2.34 -24.51
CA LEU A 176 -6.69 -1.62 -23.40
C LEU A 176 -5.46 -0.81 -23.83
N GLY A 177 -4.79 -1.20 -24.91
CA GLY A 177 -3.68 -0.46 -25.53
C GLY A 177 -2.39 -1.25 -25.72
N TYR A 178 -2.36 -2.55 -25.44
CA TYR A 178 -1.17 -3.39 -25.69
C TYR A 178 -0.98 -3.65 -27.18
N ASN A 179 0.26 -3.52 -27.66
CA ASN A 179 0.58 -3.73 -29.08
C ASN A 179 0.77 -5.20 -29.41
N ASP A 180 1.34 -5.98 -28.48
CA ASP A 180 1.51 -7.42 -28.60
C ASP A 180 0.74 -8.12 -27.47
N ALA A 181 -0.59 -8.14 -27.61
CA ALA A 181 -1.48 -8.78 -26.65
C ALA A 181 -1.16 -10.28 -26.47
N THR A 182 -0.65 -10.95 -27.51
CA THR A 182 -0.32 -12.38 -27.45
C THR A 182 0.88 -12.63 -26.53
N GLU A 183 1.99 -11.95 -26.75
CA GLU A 183 3.17 -12.05 -25.88
C GLU A 183 2.83 -11.57 -24.46
N THR A 184 2.10 -10.46 -24.33
CA THR A 184 1.65 -9.92 -23.04
C THR A 184 0.84 -10.95 -22.24
N TYR A 185 -0.18 -11.55 -22.85
CA TYR A 185 -0.98 -12.60 -22.20
C TYR A 185 -0.13 -13.81 -21.81
N GLN A 186 0.74 -14.30 -22.69
CA GLN A 186 1.61 -15.44 -22.40
C GLN A 186 2.55 -15.17 -21.21
N ARG A 187 3.08 -13.94 -21.09
CA ARG A 187 3.95 -13.53 -19.99
C ARG A 187 3.20 -13.48 -18.66
N LEU A 188 1.99 -12.96 -18.65
CA LEU A 188 1.12 -12.96 -17.47
C LEU A 188 0.78 -14.39 -17.02
N GLN A 189 0.41 -15.28 -17.95
CA GLN A 189 0.14 -16.69 -17.64
C GLN A 189 1.38 -17.44 -17.15
N THR A 190 2.54 -17.19 -17.76
CA THR A 190 3.82 -17.78 -17.34
C THR A 190 4.16 -17.36 -15.91
N LEU A 191 3.95 -16.08 -15.57
CA LEU A 191 4.17 -15.58 -14.21
C LEU A 191 3.21 -16.23 -13.21
N HIS A 192 1.91 -16.24 -13.51
CA HIS A 192 0.87 -16.80 -12.64
C HIS A 192 1.03 -18.32 -12.43
N THR A 193 1.58 -19.04 -13.40
CA THR A 193 1.86 -20.49 -13.28
C THR A 193 3.27 -20.80 -12.78
N SER A 194 4.12 -19.80 -12.58
CA SER A 194 5.51 -20.00 -12.16
C SER A 194 5.60 -20.62 -10.78
N SER A 195 6.59 -21.50 -10.58
CA SER A 195 6.87 -22.08 -9.25
C SER A 195 7.17 -21.02 -8.20
N ARG A 196 7.79 -19.89 -8.60
CA ARG A 196 8.11 -18.77 -7.71
C ARG A 196 6.86 -18.13 -7.13
N TYR A 197 5.85 -17.86 -7.97
CA TYR A 197 4.57 -17.32 -7.54
C TYR A 197 3.75 -18.35 -6.75
N GLN A 198 3.66 -19.59 -7.23
CA GLN A 198 2.85 -20.64 -6.58
C GLN A 198 3.33 -20.99 -5.16
N GLN A 199 4.63 -20.81 -4.88
CA GLN A 199 5.23 -21.04 -3.56
C GLN A 199 5.26 -19.79 -2.66
N LEU A 200 4.62 -18.68 -3.07
CA LEU A 200 4.55 -17.50 -2.21
C LEU A 200 3.76 -17.80 -0.93
N PRO A 201 4.18 -17.22 0.22
CA PRO A 201 3.33 -17.20 1.41
C PRO A 201 1.96 -16.59 1.09
N GLU A 202 0.90 -17.07 1.75
CA GLU A 202 -0.49 -16.64 1.46
C GLU A 202 -0.66 -15.12 1.47
N GLN A 203 -0.05 -14.43 2.43
CA GLN A 203 -0.11 -12.96 2.50
C GLN A 203 0.54 -12.27 1.30
N SER A 204 1.71 -12.75 0.87
CA SER A 204 2.40 -12.20 -0.30
C SER A 204 1.63 -12.50 -1.58
N LYS A 205 1.11 -13.73 -1.73
CA LYS A 205 0.29 -14.13 -2.88
C LYS A 205 -0.96 -13.26 -3.00
N PHE A 206 -1.70 -13.09 -1.90
CA PHE A 206 -2.87 -12.22 -1.84
C PHE A 206 -2.56 -10.77 -2.22
N ARG A 207 -1.44 -10.20 -1.74
CA ARG A 207 -1.03 -8.84 -2.11
C ARG A 207 -0.61 -8.74 -3.57
N PHE A 208 0.08 -9.76 -4.09
CA PHE A 208 0.45 -9.84 -5.50
C PHE A 208 -0.79 -9.91 -6.40
N ASP A 209 -1.78 -10.73 -6.05
CA ASP A 209 -3.03 -10.89 -6.80
C ASP A 209 -3.88 -9.61 -6.82
N LYS A 210 -3.82 -8.81 -5.76
CA LYS A 210 -4.46 -7.49 -5.72
C LYS A 210 -3.72 -6.45 -6.55
N LEU A 211 -2.40 -6.58 -6.67
CA LEU A 211 -1.56 -5.61 -7.34
C LEU A 211 -1.56 -5.79 -8.86
N MET A 212 -1.57 -7.04 -9.35
CA MET A 212 -1.43 -7.32 -10.79
C MET A 212 -2.50 -6.68 -11.68
N PRO A 213 -3.80 -6.63 -11.33
CA PRO A 213 -4.79 -5.92 -12.13
C PRO A 213 -4.46 -4.44 -12.31
N LEU A 214 -3.98 -3.78 -11.24
CA LEU A 214 -3.54 -2.38 -11.29
C LEU A 214 -2.33 -2.21 -12.22
N VAL A 215 -1.38 -3.15 -12.16
CA VAL A 215 -0.17 -3.13 -13.01
C VAL A 215 -0.53 -3.30 -14.48
N ILE A 216 -1.41 -4.26 -14.80
CA ILE A 216 -1.91 -4.49 -16.17
C ILE A 216 -2.59 -3.23 -16.69
N HIS A 217 -3.48 -2.63 -15.89
CA HIS A 217 -4.20 -1.44 -16.32
C HIS A 217 -3.29 -0.22 -16.50
N GLN A 218 -2.49 0.10 -15.49
CA GLN A 218 -1.66 1.32 -15.50
C GLN A 218 -0.52 1.23 -16.53
N SER A 219 0.02 0.04 -16.80
CA SER A 219 1.02 -0.13 -17.87
C SER A 219 0.43 0.20 -19.24
N ALA A 220 -0.84 -0.16 -19.48
CA ALA A 220 -1.54 0.17 -20.71
C ALA A 220 -1.71 1.68 -20.97
N GLN A 221 -1.65 2.49 -19.91
CA GLN A 221 -1.73 3.96 -19.99
C GLN A 221 -0.38 4.63 -20.27
N THR A 222 0.70 3.87 -20.45
CA THR A 222 2.03 4.42 -20.76
C THR A 222 2.27 4.54 -22.26
N GLU A 223 3.31 5.27 -22.65
CA GLU A 223 3.71 5.40 -24.07
C GLU A 223 4.12 4.05 -24.70
N PHE A 224 4.70 3.14 -23.91
CA PHE A 224 5.14 1.82 -24.34
C PHE A 224 4.58 0.71 -23.43
N PRO A 225 3.27 0.36 -23.55
CA PRO A 225 2.57 -0.55 -22.64
C PRO A 225 3.25 -1.90 -22.40
N ASP A 226 3.61 -2.58 -23.49
CA ASP A 226 4.20 -3.92 -23.44
C ASP A 226 5.54 -3.89 -22.69
N ILE A 227 6.37 -2.87 -22.96
CA ILE A 227 7.68 -2.69 -22.33
C ILE A 227 7.52 -2.35 -20.84
N ALA A 228 6.59 -1.44 -20.51
CA ALA A 228 6.32 -1.04 -19.14
C ALA A 228 5.89 -2.24 -18.30
N LEU A 229 4.90 -3.01 -18.78
CA LEU A 229 4.41 -4.20 -18.09
C LEU A 229 5.53 -5.22 -17.87
N LEU A 230 6.29 -5.56 -18.92
CA LEU A 230 7.35 -6.58 -18.82
C LEU A 230 8.42 -6.21 -17.80
N ARG A 231 8.86 -4.96 -17.81
CA ARG A 231 9.87 -4.47 -16.85
C ARG A 231 9.32 -4.37 -15.44
N SER A 232 8.06 -3.95 -15.28
CA SER A 232 7.38 -3.94 -13.99
C SER A 232 7.20 -5.35 -13.43
N ILE A 233 6.88 -6.35 -14.25
CA ILE A 233 6.83 -7.76 -13.82
C ILE A 233 8.17 -8.21 -13.25
N ILE A 234 9.29 -7.92 -13.93
CA ILE A 234 10.63 -8.29 -13.45
C ILE A 234 10.91 -7.68 -12.06
N LEU A 235 10.57 -6.40 -11.87
CA LEU A 235 10.68 -5.73 -10.58
C LEU A 235 9.82 -6.43 -9.53
N LEU A 236 8.54 -6.66 -9.82
CA LEU A 236 7.59 -7.31 -8.89
C LEU A 236 8.04 -8.73 -8.52
N GLU A 237 8.56 -9.49 -9.46
CA GLU A 237 9.15 -10.80 -9.19
C GLU A 237 10.34 -10.71 -8.25
N SER A 238 11.20 -9.68 -8.38
CA SER A 238 12.34 -9.51 -7.47
C SER A 238 11.92 -9.25 -6.02
N ILE A 239 10.78 -8.58 -5.82
CA ILE A 239 10.25 -8.21 -4.50
C ILE A 239 9.10 -9.09 -4.01
N CYS A 240 8.65 -10.10 -4.77
CA CYS A 240 7.43 -10.87 -4.49
C CYS A 240 7.38 -11.54 -3.10
N ARG A 241 8.53 -11.81 -2.48
CA ARG A 241 8.63 -12.37 -1.12
C ARG A 241 8.60 -11.30 -0.01
N ARG A 242 8.68 -10.02 -0.36
CA ARG A 242 8.68 -8.88 0.57
C ARG A 242 7.29 -8.25 0.60
N ALA A 243 6.42 -8.81 1.43
CA ALA A 243 5.01 -8.42 1.50
C ALA A 243 4.79 -6.93 1.77
N SER A 244 5.73 -6.25 2.47
CA SER A 244 5.68 -4.81 2.72
C SER A 244 5.73 -3.98 1.44
N TYR A 245 6.62 -4.30 0.51
CA TYR A 245 6.71 -3.55 -0.76
C TYR A 245 5.49 -3.81 -1.66
N LEU A 246 4.98 -5.05 -1.70
CA LEU A 246 3.74 -5.33 -2.43
C LEU A 246 2.54 -4.59 -1.84
N ALA A 247 2.46 -4.54 -0.51
CA ALA A 247 1.40 -3.80 0.19
C ALA A 247 1.50 -2.30 -0.08
N LEU A 248 2.71 -1.73 -0.03
CA LEU A 248 2.98 -0.33 -0.34
C LEU A 248 2.46 0.02 -1.75
N LEU A 249 2.87 -0.73 -2.78
CA LEU A 249 2.45 -0.45 -4.16
C LEU A 249 0.94 -0.62 -4.37
N ALA A 250 0.31 -1.55 -3.67
CA ALA A 250 -1.14 -1.74 -3.74
C ALA A 250 -1.93 -0.67 -2.97
N GLU A 251 -1.34 -0.06 -1.94
CA GLU A 251 -1.98 0.95 -1.09
C GLU A 251 -1.78 2.39 -1.60
N PHE A 252 -0.75 2.63 -2.42
CA PHE A 252 -0.43 3.94 -3.00
C PHE A 252 -0.40 3.89 -4.55
N PRO A 253 -1.56 4.06 -5.23
CA PRO A 253 -1.67 3.95 -6.69
C PRO A 253 -0.78 4.94 -7.46
N ASP A 254 -0.58 6.16 -6.94
CA ASP A 254 0.29 7.17 -7.57
C ASP A 254 1.76 6.71 -7.58
N SER A 255 2.21 6.08 -6.50
CA SER A 255 3.55 5.50 -6.41
C SER A 255 3.72 4.33 -7.38
N LEU A 256 2.70 3.47 -7.51
CA LEU A 256 2.69 2.40 -8.52
C LEU A 256 2.77 2.96 -9.94
N GLN A 257 1.97 3.99 -10.25
CA GLN A 257 1.97 4.63 -11.57
C GLN A 257 3.34 5.20 -11.90
N LEU A 258 4.00 5.84 -10.91
CA LEU A 258 5.36 6.35 -11.07
C LEU A 258 6.37 5.21 -11.32
N VAL A 259 6.30 4.12 -10.55
CA VAL A 259 7.16 2.94 -10.76
C VAL A 259 7.00 2.41 -12.18
N ILE A 260 5.77 2.22 -12.64
CA ILE A 260 5.46 1.72 -13.99
C ILE A 260 5.99 2.67 -15.06
N LYS A 261 5.80 3.99 -14.88
CA LYS A 261 6.34 5.01 -15.78
C LYS A 261 7.87 4.95 -15.86
N LEU A 262 8.57 4.86 -14.73
CA LEU A 262 10.03 4.76 -14.68
C LEU A 262 10.53 3.46 -15.34
N CYS A 263 9.86 2.34 -15.08
CA CYS A 263 10.17 1.05 -15.71
C CYS A 263 9.98 1.11 -17.24
N GLY A 264 8.87 1.69 -17.72
CA GLY A 264 8.59 1.85 -19.15
C GLY A 264 9.60 2.76 -19.86
N ALA A 265 9.93 3.89 -19.24
CA ALA A 265 10.79 4.91 -19.83
C ALA A 265 12.24 4.47 -20.00
N SER A 266 12.81 3.69 -19.07
CA SER A 266 14.24 3.34 -19.11
C SER A 266 14.55 1.92 -18.66
N PRO A 267 15.26 1.12 -19.48
CA PRO A 267 15.71 -0.22 -19.07
C PRO A 267 16.70 -0.16 -17.91
N TRP A 268 17.56 0.87 -17.88
CA TRP A 268 18.52 1.05 -16.80
C TRP A 268 17.82 1.33 -15.47
N LEU A 269 16.78 2.20 -15.44
CA LEU A 269 16.05 2.46 -14.20
C LEU A 269 15.23 1.28 -13.72
N ALA A 270 14.63 0.51 -14.64
CA ALA A 270 13.96 -0.73 -14.26
C ALA A 270 14.95 -1.69 -13.56
N GLN A 271 16.14 -1.87 -14.13
CA GLN A 271 17.20 -2.68 -13.53
C GLN A 271 17.69 -2.11 -12.20
N TYR A 272 17.82 -0.79 -12.11
CA TYR A 272 18.27 -0.09 -10.92
C TYR A 272 17.30 -0.23 -9.75
N LEU A 273 15.99 -0.05 -9.97
CA LEU A 273 14.96 -0.30 -8.96
C LEU A 273 14.90 -1.77 -8.56
N THR A 274 15.11 -2.68 -9.51
CA THR A 274 15.17 -4.14 -9.23
C THR A 274 16.34 -4.49 -8.33
N ALA A 275 17.51 -3.87 -8.56
CA ALA A 275 18.71 -4.06 -7.75
C ALA A 275 18.61 -3.39 -6.37
N HIS A 276 17.87 -2.28 -6.27
CA HIS A 276 17.74 -1.48 -5.06
C HIS A 276 16.26 -1.24 -4.66
N PRO A 277 15.50 -2.28 -4.25
CA PRO A 277 14.08 -2.13 -3.93
C PRO A 277 13.76 -1.20 -2.75
N ILE A 278 14.74 -0.87 -1.92
CA ILE A 278 14.59 0.11 -0.83
C ILE A 278 14.21 1.50 -1.36
N LEU A 279 14.52 1.78 -2.62
CA LEU A 279 14.14 3.00 -3.30
C LEU A 279 12.63 3.16 -3.50
N LEU A 280 11.84 2.09 -3.37
CA LEU A 280 10.38 2.17 -3.44
C LEU A 280 9.80 3.04 -2.32
N ASP A 281 10.48 3.13 -1.18
CA ASP A 281 10.07 3.98 -0.05
C ASP A 281 10.18 5.47 -0.41
N GLU A 282 11.16 5.84 -1.23
CA GLU A 282 11.36 7.21 -1.73
C GLU A 282 10.25 7.63 -2.71
N LEU A 283 9.52 6.67 -3.29
CA LEU A 283 8.45 6.92 -4.26
C LEU A 283 7.10 7.26 -3.62
N LEU A 284 7.02 7.25 -2.28
CA LEU A 284 5.84 7.67 -1.52
C LEU A 284 5.67 9.19 -1.49
N ASP A 285 6.77 9.94 -1.46
CA ASP A 285 6.76 11.41 -1.50
C ASP A 285 7.04 11.91 -2.91
N THR A 286 6.03 11.84 -3.77
CA THR A 286 6.13 12.27 -5.16
C THR A 286 6.44 13.77 -5.29
N GLN A 287 6.09 14.61 -4.32
CA GLN A 287 6.37 16.04 -4.38
C GLN A 287 7.87 16.34 -4.18
N SER A 288 8.50 15.66 -3.22
CA SER A 288 9.94 15.78 -2.98
C SER A 288 10.75 15.34 -4.21
N LEU A 289 10.30 14.29 -4.91
CA LEU A 289 10.99 13.76 -6.08
C LEU A 289 11.18 14.78 -7.21
N TYR A 290 10.20 15.64 -7.48
CA TYR A 290 10.26 16.60 -8.59
C TYR A 290 10.76 17.99 -8.18
N THR A 291 11.03 18.22 -6.90
CA THR A 291 11.59 19.50 -6.43
C THR A 291 13.09 19.56 -6.76
N PRO A 292 13.67 20.71 -7.15
CA PRO A 292 15.12 20.84 -7.30
C PRO A 292 15.88 20.49 -5.99
N PRO A 293 17.03 19.82 -6.07
CA PRO A 293 17.82 19.45 -4.89
C PRO A 293 18.45 20.69 -4.22
N ASP A 294 18.32 20.78 -2.91
CA ASP A 294 19.15 21.66 -2.08
C ASP A 294 20.35 20.85 -1.57
N PHE A 295 21.47 20.94 -2.29
CA PHE A 295 22.67 20.18 -1.96
C PHE A 295 23.26 20.54 -0.60
N VAL A 296 23.08 21.78 -0.13
CA VAL A 296 23.57 22.21 1.18
C VAL A 296 22.74 21.54 2.29
N ALA A 297 21.42 21.55 2.14
CA ALA A 297 20.53 20.85 3.07
C ALA A 297 20.77 19.34 3.06
N MET A 298 20.93 18.74 1.87
CA MET A 298 21.22 17.31 1.72
C MET A 298 22.53 16.92 2.40
N GLN A 299 23.58 17.74 2.25
CA GLN A 299 24.87 17.51 2.92
C GLN A 299 24.74 17.56 4.44
N ALA A 300 24.07 18.59 4.96
CA ALA A 300 23.85 18.75 6.40
C ALA A 300 23.03 17.60 7.00
N GLU A 301 21.99 17.13 6.30
CA GLU A 301 21.20 15.98 6.72
C GLU A 301 22.03 14.69 6.75
N LEU A 302 22.85 14.47 5.72
CA LEU A 302 23.69 13.29 5.64
C LEU A 302 24.74 13.28 6.76
N ILE A 303 25.43 14.40 7.01
CA ILE A 303 26.38 14.53 8.14
C ILE A 303 25.69 14.18 9.46
N LYS A 304 24.51 14.75 9.72
CA LYS A 304 23.75 14.47 10.94
C LYS A 304 23.39 12.98 11.07
N LYS A 305 23.03 12.30 9.97
CA LYS A 305 22.80 10.85 9.96
C LYS A 305 24.08 10.08 10.27
N MET A 306 25.22 10.47 9.70
CA MET A 306 26.52 9.83 9.94
C MET A 306 26.96 9.95 11.40
N GLU A 307 26.77 11.13 12.02
CA GLU A 307 27.10 11.38 13.43
C GLU A 307 26.28 10.48 14.38
N GLY A 308 25.01 10.24 14.04
CA GLY A 308 24.15 9.32 14.80
C GLY A 308 24.58 7.86 14.74
N LEU A 309 25.45 7.50 13.78
CA LEU A 309 25.96 6.15 13.53
C LEU A 309 27.44 6.00 13.90
N ASN A 310 27.99 6.93 14.67
CA ASN A 310 29.40 6.92 15.06
C ASN A 310 29.82 5.59 15.72
N GLY A 311 30.87 4.98 15.19
CA GLY A 311 31.40 3.69 15.65
C GLY A 311 30.81 2.47 14.94
N ASP A 312 29.77 2.63 14.12
CA ASP A 312 29.21 1.59 13.27
C ASP A 312 29.51 1.89 11.79
N VAL A 313 30.69 1.45 11.34
CA VAL A 313 31.19 1.70 9.98
C VAL A 313 30.27 1.06 8.93
N GLU A 314 29.71 -0.12 9.21
CA GLU A 314 28.85 -0.83 8.27
C GLU A 314 27.54 -0.05 8.05
N ALA A 315 26.90 0.41 9.13
CA ALA A 315 25.70 1.23 9.04
C ALA A 315 25.96 2.59 8.35
N GLN A 316 27.12 3.21 8.58
CA GLN A 316 27.52 4.43 7.87
C GLN A 316 27.66 4.19 6.36
N MET A 317 28.32 3.10 5.97
CA MET A 317 28.48 2.74 4.55
C MET A 317 27.13 2.46 3.89
N ASP A 318 26.22 1.73 4.54
CA ASP A 318 24.90 1.45 4.01
C ASP A 318 24.04 2.71 3.88
N THR A 319 24.10 3.60 4.88
CA THR A 319 23.39 4.88 4.84
C THR A 319 23.91 5.77 3.70
N MET A 320 25.22 5.80 3.47
CA MET A 320 25.84 6.54 2.35
C MET A 320 25.40 5.97 0.99
N ARG A 321 25.34 4.64 0.85
CA ARG A 321 24.84 3.98 -0.36
C ARG A 321 23.37 4.30 -0.61
N HIS A 322 22.52 4.16 0.42
CA HIS A 322 21.10 4.52 0.30
C HIS A 322 20.96 5.97 -0.15
N PHE A 323 21.64 6.90 0.52
CA PHE A 323 21.59 8.33 0.20
C PHE A 323 21.95 8.59 -1.27
N LYS A 324 23.06 8.01 -1.75
CA LYS A 324 23.45 8.09 -3.17
C LYS A 324 22.33 7.56 -4.06
N HIS A 325 21.81 6.38 -3.74
CA HIS A 325 20.81 5.74 -4.58
C HIS A 325 19.51 6.54 -4.67
N ALA A 326 19.06 7.11 -3.56
CA ALA A 326 17.88 7.96 -3.48
C ALA A 326 18.06 9.27 -4.27
N ALA A 327 19.21 9.94 -4.13
CA ALA A 327 19.51 11.14 -4.90
C ALA A 327 19.57 10.87 -6.41
N VAL A 328 20.22 9.77 -6.82
CA VAL A 328 20.26 9.34 -8.23
C VAL A 328 18.87 9.04 -8.77
N LEU A 329 18.01 8.35 -8.00
CA LEU A 329 16.63 8.10 -8.40
C LEU A 329 15.85 9.39 -8.61
N ARG A 330 16.01 10.36 -7.69
CA ARG A 330 15.39 11.68 -7.79
C ARG A 330 15.79 12.39 -9.08
N PHE A 331 17.08 12.41 -9.41
CA PHE A 331 17.56 13.05 -10.64
C PHE A 331 17.04 12.34 -11.89
N ALA A 332 17.02 11.00 -11.87
CA ALA A 332 16.45 10.19 -12.93
C ALA A 332 14.94 10.41 -13.14
N ALA A 333 14.18 10.57 -12.07
CA ALA A 333 12.75 10.88 -12.17
C ALA A 333 12.51 12.26 -12.80
N GLN A 334 13.34 13.25 -12.45
CA GLN A 334 13.27 14.60 -13.05
C GLN A 334 13.71 14.61 -14.52
N ASP A 335 14.76 13.88 -14.88
CA ASP A 335 15.23 13.70 -16.26
C ASP A 335 14.13 13.10 -17.14
N ILE A 336 13.54 11.96 -16.74
CA ILE A 336 12.40 11.35 -17.45
C ILE A 336 11.18 12.27 -17.47
N GLY A 337 10.99 13.07 -16.42
CA GLY A 337 9.93 14.08 -16.38
C GLY A 337 10.12 15.23 -17.36
N GLY A 338 11.27 15.31 -18.05
CA GLY A 338 11.63 16.42 -18.93
C GLY A 338 11.94 17.71 -18.16
N LEU A 339 12.25 17.61 -16.87
CA LEU A 339 12.51 18.76 -15.99
C LEU A 339 13.98 19.16 -15.95
N LEU A 340 14.89 18.30 -16.43
CA LEU A 340 16.33 18.54 -16.45
C LEU A 340 16.85 18.54 -17.88
N ALA A 341 17.70 19.51 -18.19
CA ALA A 341 18.59 19.43 -19.34
C ALA A 341 19.74 18.44 -19.04
N LEU A 342 20.35 17.88 -20.09
CA LEU A 342 21.44 16.91 -19.95
C LEU A 342 22.62 17.49 -19.17
N GLU A 343 22.98 18.74 -19.43
CA GLU A 343 24.07 19.44 -18.75
C GLU A 343 23.76 19.61 -17.26
N GLN A 344 22.51 19.95 -16.93
CA GLN A 344 22.08 20.12 -15.54
C GLN A 344 22.09 18.80 -14.77
N LEU A 345 21.74 17.69 -15.44
CA LEU A 345 21.84 16.35 -14.87
C LEU A 345 23.29 15.98 -14.55
N SER A 346 24.23 16.26 -15.47
CA SER A 346 25.65 16.02 -15.23
C SER A 346 26.19 16.87 -14.08
N ASP A 347 25.80 18.14 -14.00
CA ASP A 347 26.12 18.99 -12.86
C ASP A 347 25.61 18.39 -11.54
N TYR A 348 24.36 17.92 -11.49
CA TYR A 348 23.79 17.32 -10.28
C TYR A 348 24.52 16.05 -9.84
N LEU A 349 24.88 15.19 -10.79
CA LEU A 349 25.64 13.97 -10.51
C LEU A 349 27.06 14.28 -10.02
N SER A 350 27.71 15.30 -10.59
CA SER A 350 29.03 15.77 -10.15
C SER A 350 28.98 16.40 -8.76
N VAL A 351 28.02 17.27 -8.47
CA VAL A 351 27.85 17.86 -7.14
C VAL A 351 27.51 16.79 -6.09
N LEU A 352 26.70 15.77 -6.45
CA LEU A 352 26.44 14.64 -5.56
C LEU A 352 27.72 13.85 -5.24
N ALA A 353 28.58 13.60 -6.23
CA ALA A 353 29.85 12.92 -6.01
C ALA A 353 30.78 13.73 -5.09
N GLU A 354 30.90 15.04 -5.33
CA GLU A 354 31.67 15.96 -4.47
C GLU A 354 31.14 15.95 -3.03
N LEU A 355 29.82 16.04 -2.86
CA LEU A 355 29.16 16.01 -1.54
C LEU A 355 29.50 14.71 -0.80
N ILE A 356 29.36 13.56 -1.46
CA ILE A 356 29.66 12.25 -0.85
C ILE A 356 31.13 12.19 -0.42
N LEU A 357 32.07 12.63 -1.28
CA LEU A 357 33.50 12.64 -0.97
C LEU A 357 33.81 13.55 0.23
N GLN A 358 33.20 14.74 0.30
CA GLN A 358 33.36 15.67 1.42
C GLN A 358 32.85 15.07 2.72
N VAL A 359 31.65 14.48 2.71
CA VAL A 359 31.09 13.85 3.91
C VAL A 359 31.93 12.62 4.32
N SER A 360 32.39 11.82 3.36
CA SER A 360 33.31 10.71 3.65
C SER A 360 34.58 11.18 4.36
N LEU A 361 35.22 12.26 3.88
CA LEU A 361 36.41 12.81 4.55
C LEU A 361 36.09 13.28 5.97
N GLN A 362 34.98 13.99 6.16
CA GLN A 362 34.55 14.49 7.47
C GLN A 362 34.23 13.37 8.46
N VAL A 363 33.68 12.25 7.99
CA VAL A 363 33.32 11.10 8.84
C VAL A 363 34.54 10.24 9.16
N ILE A 364 35.44 10.03 8.19
CA ILE A 364 36.58 9.12 8.35
C ILE A 364 37.72 9.78 9.13
N TRP A 365 38.03 11.06 8.86
CA TRP A 365 39.18 11.74 9.46
C TRP A 365 39.19 11.66 11.00
N PRO A 366 38.07 11.87 11.72
CA PRO A 366 38.05 11.75 13.17
C PRO A 366 38.35 10.35 13.71
N THR A 367 38.20 9.30 12.91
CA THR A 367 38.38 7.91 13.30
C THR A 367 39.84 7.42 13.17
N LEU A 368 40.70 8.20 12.50
CA LEU A 368 42.11 7.87 12.33
C LEU A 368 42.84 7.95 13.68
N LYS A 369 43.57 6.88 14.02
CA LYS A 369 44.21 6.73 15.34
C LYS A 369 45.40 7.66 15.56
N PHE A 370 46.12 7.98 14.49
CA PHE A 370 47.40 8.69 14.55
C PHE A 370 47.31 10.12 13.98
N LYS A 371 46.10 10.66 13.85
CA LYS A 371 45.91 12.04 13.42
C LYS A 371 46.52 12.98 14.46
N HIS A 372 47.27 13.97 14.01
CA HIS A 372 47.91 14.97 14.88
C HIS A 372 47.21 16.34 14.83
N GLN A 373 46.22 16.50 13.94
CA GLN A 373 45.42 17.71 13.80
C GLN A 373 43.93 17.40 13.60
N ASP A 374 43.07 18.34 13.99
CA ASP A 374 41.61 18.16 13.92
C ASP A 374 41.06 18.22 12.50
N PHE A 375 41.74 18.96 11.61
CA PHE A 375 41.37 19.11 10.20
C PHE A 375 42.52 18.65 9.30
N PRO A 376 42.25 17.87 8.25
CA PRO A 376 43.32 17.36 7.40
C PRO A 376 43.84 18.42 6.44
N GLN A 377 45.17 18.51 6.29
CA GLN A 377 45.82 19.16 5.14
C GLN A 377 45.83 18.22 3.93
N PHE A 378 44.64 17.82 3.49
CA PHE A 378 44.41 16.79 2.49
C PHE A 378 43.45 17.30 1.41
N ALA A 379 43.68 16.90 0.16
CA ALA A 379 42.86 17.25 -0.98
C ALA A 379 42.50 16.01 -1.81
N ILE A 380 41.24 15.94 -2.23
CA ILE A 380 40.75 14.99 -3.23
C ILE A 380 40.64 15.74 -4.55
N ILE A 381 41.41 15.32 -5.56
CA ILE A 381 41.42 15.97 -6.87
C ILE A 381 40.68 15.08 -7.86
N GLY A 382 39.54 15.58 -8.37
CA GLY A 382 38.78 14.93 -9.43
C GLY A 382 39.39 15.16 -10.81
N TYR A 383 39.66 14.07 -11.52
CA TYR A 383 40.06 14.03 -12.93
C TYR A 383 38.90 13.58 -13.81
N GLY A 384 39.15 13.49 -15.12
CA GLY A 384 38.22 12.91 -16.08
C GLY A 384 36.86 13.59 -16.04
N LYS A 385 35.80 12.78 -16.01
CA LYS A 385 34.41 13.27 -16.01
C LYS A 385 34.03 14.01 -14.74
N LEU A 386 34.59 13.63 -13.58
CA LEU A 386 34.35 14.34 -12.34
C LEU A 386 34.95 15.76 -12.42
N GLY A 387 36.21 15.87 -12.84
CA GLY A 387 36.89 17.17 -13.00
C GLY A 387 36.27 18.06 -14.08
N GLY A 388 35.70 17.46 -15.13
CA GLY A 388 34.96 18.17 -16.19
C GLY A 388 33.50 18.49 -15.88
N LYS A 389 32.94 18.00 -14.76
CA LYS A 389 31.51 18.06 -14.43
C LYS A 389 30.57 17.37 -15.45
N GLU A 390 31.04 16.26 -15.99
CA GLU A 390 30.37 15.50 -17.06
C GLU A 390 29.99 14.09 -16.56
N LEU A 391 29.65 13.93 -15.27
CA LEU A 391 29.23 12.63 -14.77
C LEU A 391 27.88 12.22 -15.37
N GLY A 392 27.80 10.94 -15.73
CA GLY A 392 26.55 10.23 -16.03
C GLY A 392 26.26 9.15 -14.99
N TYR A 393 25.07 8.55 -15.03
CA TYR A 393 24.57 7.62 -14.01
C TYR A 393 25.50 6.44 -13.63
N VAL A 394 26.30 5.96 -14.57
CA VAL A 394 27.19 4.79 -14.40
C VAL A 394 28.67 5.19 -14.48
N SER A 395 28.99 6.46 -14.17
CA SER A 395 30.37 6.94 -14.24
C SER A 395 31.16 6.54 -13.00
N ASP A 396 32.41 6.14 -13.23
CA ASP A 396 33.40 5.98 -12.17
C ASP A 396 33.95 7.35 -11.72
N LEU A 397 34.58 7.39 -10.54
CA LEU A 397 35.26 8.57 -10.02
C LEU A 397 36.77 8.43 -10.21
N ASP A 398 37.31 9.19 -11.16
CA ASP A 398 38.76 9.33 -11.33
C ASP A 398 39.28 10.35 -10.31
N ILE A 399 39.85 9.87 -9.20
CA ILE A 399 40.35 10.75 -8.12
C ILE A 399 41.80 10.42 -7.76
N ILE A 400 42.56 11.45 -7.41
CA ILE A 400 43.86 11.34 -6.74
C ILE A 400 43.80 12.05 -5.40
N PHE A 401 44.66 11.62 -4.47
CA PHE A 401 44.77 12.19 -3.14
C PHE A 401 46.10 12.91 -3.01
N LEU A 402 46.06 14.13 -2.46
CA LEU A 402 47.24 14.95 -2.17
C LEU A 402 47.18 15.38 -0.71
N TYR A 403 48.33 15.59 -0.10
CA TYR A 403 48.44 16.20 1.22
C TYR A 403 49.60 17.20 1.23
N ASP A 404 49.52 18.18 2.13
CA ASP A 404 50.56 19.19 2.33
C ASP A 404 50.76 19.39 3.84
N ASP A 405 51.42 18.39 4.46
CA ASP A 405 51.56 18.24 5.90
C ASP A 405 52.98 17.78 6.24
N ASP A 406 53.70 18.60 7.00
CA ASP A 406 55.09 18.38 7.39
C ASP A 406 55.25 17.37 8.54
N HIS A 407 54.16 16.87 9.13
CA HIS A 407 54.25 15.93 10.25
C HIS A 407 54.86 14.59 9.78
N PRO A 408 55.80 13.98 10.55
CA PRO A 408 56.48 12.74 10.14
C PRO A 408 55.54 11.58 9.81
N ASP A 409 54.42 11.49 10.53
CA ASP A 409 53.39 10.45 10.36
C ASP A 409 52.22 10.91 9.45
N ALA A 410 52.36 12.04 8.73
CA ALA A 410 51.30 12.56 7.86
C ALA A 410 50.93 11.59 6.73
N ALA A 411 51.92 10.90 6.15
CA ALA A 411 51.71 9.96 5.05
C ALA A 411 50.94 8.67 5.47
N ASP A 412 50.90 8.37 6.76
CA ASP A 412 50.21 7.20 7.33
C ASP A 412 48.74 7.50 7.70
N ASN A 413 48.34 8.77 7.67
CA ASN A 413 46.97 9.25 7.91
C ASN A 413 46.28 9.57 6.58
#